data_AF-A0A2E0BUN1-F1
#
_entry.id   AF-A0A2E0BUN1-F1
#
_cell.length_a   1.000
_cell.length_b   1.000
_cell.length_c   1.000
_cell.angle_alpha   90.00
_cell.angle_beta   90.00
_cell.angle_gamma   90.00
#
_symmetry.space_group_name_H-M   'P 1'
#
loop_
_entity.id
_entity.type
_entity.pdbx_description
1 polymer ?
#
loop_
_entity_poly.entity_id
_entity_poly.type
_entity_poly.pdbx_seq_one_letter_code
_entity_poly.pdbx_strand_id
1 'polypeptide(L)'
;MPICRLCSGTYPRESFIHGNGPNTQVCSRCGIEHGLVSKEDVANFYDDTLKSARLSTVTRRYRPFLYLTVLWGIYITTIRGVNPWGWYMLIMLTLLTLASIVLFFTSAARYSSNLSRLTPDYDRPKGH
;
A
#
# COMPACT_ATOMS: atom_id res chain seq x y z
N MET A 1 -10.49 -17.08 7.06
CA MET A 1 -10.32 -16.54 5.70
C MET A 1 -10.67 -17.63 4.70
N PRO A 2 -11.43 -17.34 3.63
CA PRO A 2 -11.78 -18.31 2.58
C PRO A 2 -10.55 -18.77 1.79
N ILE A 3 -10.64 -19.98 1.24
CA ILE A 3 -9.63 -20.58 0.36
C ILE A 3 -10.20 -20.64 -1.06
N CYS A 4 -9.39 -20.29 -2.05
CA CYS A 4 -9.76 -20.43 -3.46
C CYS A 4 -9.73 -21.90 -3.88
N ARG A 5 -10.78 -22.42 -4.53
CA ARG A 5 -10.83 -23.83 -4.98
C ARG A 5 -9.85 -24.17 -6.11
N LEU A 6 -9.37 -23.17 -6.86
CA LEU A 6 -8.53 -23.38 -8.05
C LEU A 6 -7.04 -23.22 -7.74
N CYS A 7 -6.67 -22.15 -7.02
CA CYS A 7 -5.26 -21.90 -6.66
C CYS A 7 -4.91 -22.27 -5.21
N SER A 8 -5.87 -22.72 -4.42
CA SER A 8 -5.70 -23.05 -2.98
C SER A 8 -5.12 -21.91 -2.12
N GLY A 9 -5.09 -20.68 -2.63
CA GLY A 9 -4.63 -19.51 -1.91
C GLY A 9 -5.66 -18.99 -0.91
N THR A 10 -5.17 -18.48 0.22
CA THR A 10 -5.98 -17.80 1.24
C THR A 10 -6.02 -16.30 0.93
N TYR A 11 -7.23 -15.78 0.72
CA TYR A 11 -7.46 -14.36 0.44
C TYR A 11 -8.61 -13.84 1.31
N PRO A 12 -8.72 -12.52 1.52
CA PRO A 12 -9.89 -11.98 2.18
C PRO A 12 -11.11 -12.05 1.24
N ARG A 13 -12.33 -12.02 1.80
CA ARG A 13 -13.58 -12.38 1.10
C ARG A 13 -13.91 -11.43 -0.07
N GLU A 14 -13.46 -10.19 -0.01
CA GLU A 14 -13.59 -9.16 -1.05
C GLU A 14 -12.80 -9.49 -2.33
N SER A 15 -11.87 -10.45 -2.28
CA SER A 15 -11.10 -10.92 -3.44
C SER A 15 -11.76 -12.08 -4.18
N PHE A 16 -12.96 -12.50 -3.76
CA PHE A 16 -13.72 -13.59 -4.38
C PHE A 16 -14.83 -13.06 -5.28
N ILE A 17 -15.14 -13.81 -6.33
CA ILE A 17 -16.25 -13.50 -7.23
C ILE A 17 -17.55 -13.51 -6.43
N HIS A 18 -18.40 -12.50 -6.64
CA HIS A 18 -19.74 -12.45 -6.05
C HIS A 18 -20.74 -13.18 -6.94
N GLY A 19 -21.73 -13.82 -6.33
CA GLY A 19 -22.75 -14.60 -7.04
C GLY A 19 -23.28 -15.72 -6.17
N ASN A 20 -23.95 -16.69 -6.78
CA ASN A 20 -24.44 -17.90 -6.12
C ASN A 20 -23.71 -19.14 -6.64
N GLY A 21 -23.50 -20.12 -5.75
CA GLY A 21 -22.95 -21.43 -6.10
C GLY A 21 -21.40 -21.53 -6.04
N PRO A 22 -20.80 -22.52 -6.72
CA PRO A 22 -19.38 -22.90 -6.55
C PRO A 22 -18.38 -21.83 -7.04
N ASN A 23 -18.84 -20.83 -7.80
CA ASN A 23 -18.01 -19.73 -8.28
C ASN A 23 -17.66 -18.74 -7.17
N THR A 24 -18.43 -18.69 -6.07
CA THR A 24 -18.15 -17.85 -4.89
C THR A 24 -16.91 -18.28 -4.12
N GLN A 25 -16.40 -19.49 -4.38
CA GLN A 25 -15.18 -20.04 -3.79
C GLN A 25 -13.97 -19.85 -4.71
N VAL A 26 -14.10 -19.06 -5.78
CA VAL A 26 -13.01 -18.75 -6.71
C VAL A 26 -12.57 -17.30 -6.53
N CYS A 27 -11.25 -17.07 -6.44
CA CYS A 27 -10.72 -15.71 -6.39
C CYS A 27 -10.85 -15.01 -7.75
N SER A 28 -10.93 -13.68 -7.76
CA SER A 28 -11.10 -12.87 -8.97
C SER A 28 -10.08 -13.20 -10.08
N ARG A 29 -8.83 -13.49 -9.69
CA ARG A 29 -7.76 -13.86 -10.62
C ARG A 29 -8.03 -15.17 -11.35
N CYS A 30 -8.29 -16.25 -10.61
CA CYS A 30 -8.65 -17.53 -11.21
C CYS A 30 -9.97 -17.43 -11.99
N GLY A 31 -10.88 -16.55 -11.56
CA GLY A 31 -12.11 -16.21 -12.28
C GLY A 31 -11.85 -15.74 -13.71
N ILE A 32 -10.91 -14.82 -13.89
CA ILE A 32 -10.53 -14.28 -15.21
C ILE A 32 -9.68 -15.26 -16.00
N GLU A 33 -8.70 -15.92 -15.37
CA GLU A 33 -7.83 -16.90 -16.04
C GLU A 33 -8.63 -18.09 -16.61
N HIS A 34 -9.70 -18.50 -15.94
CA HIS A 34 -10.58 -19.59 -16.39
C HIS A 34 -11.87 -19.12 -17.09
N GLY A 35 -12.00 -17.82 -17.41
CA GLY A 35 -13.14 -17.28 -18.16
C GLY A 35 -14.49 -17.35 -17.44
N LEU A 36 -14.49 -17.45 -16.11
CA LEU A 36 -15.69 -17.48 -15.28
C LEU A 36 -16.33 -16.09 -15.14
N VAL A 37 -15.53 -15.03 -15.28
CA VAL A 37 -15.94 -13.62 -15.16
C VAL A 37 -15.07 -12.75 -16.05
N SER A 38 -15.62 -11.67 -16.61
CA SER A 38 -14.87 -10.69 -17.40
C SER A 38 -14.01 -9.77 -16.52
N LYS A 39 -13.02 -9.08 -17.10
CA LYS A 39 -12.18 -8.11 -16.34
C LYS A 39 -12.96 -6.91 -15.84
N GLU A 40 -14.05 -6.55 -16.52
CA GLU A 40 -14.91 -5.41 -16.24
C GLU A 40 -15.91 -5.69 -15.11
N ASP A 41 -16.32 -6.94 -14.92
CA ASP A 41 -17.22 -7.35 -13.85
C ASP A 41 -16.53 -7.47 -12.47
N VAL A 42 -15.19 -7.48 -12.42
CA VAL A 42 -14.43 -7.60 -11.17
C VAL A 42 -13.71 -6.30 -10.84
N ALA A 43 -14.37 -5.43 -10.07
CA ALA A 43 -13.81 -4.15 -9.63
C ALA A 43 -12.51 -4.29 -8.80
N ASN A 44 -12.31 -5.44 -8.17
CA ASN A 44 -11.12 -5.76 -7.38
C ASN A 44 -10.03 -6.52 -8.16
N PHE A 45 -10.12 -6.62 -9.48
CA PHE A 45 -9.04 -7.22 -10.27
C PHE A 45 -7.80 -6.31 -10.24
N TYR A 46 -6.67 -6.89 -9.84
CA TYR A 46 -5.40 -6.19 -9.75
C TYR A 46 -4.80 -6.04 -11.14
N ASP A 47 -5.26 -5.05 -11.89
CA ASP A 47 -4.57 -4.62 -13.10
C ASP A 47 -3.18 -4.03 -12.75
N ASP A 48 -2.22 -4.12 -13.66
CA ASP A 48 -0.85 -3.63 -13.44
C ASP A 48 -0.84 -2.11 -13.18
N THR A 49 -1.80 -1.39 -13.74
CA THR A 49 -2.04 0.03 -13.51
C THR A 49 -2.46 0.32 -12.06
N LEU A 50 -3.39 -0.46 -11.51
CA LEU A 50 -3.84 -0.33 -10.11
C LEU A 50 -2.75 -0.76 -9.13
N LYS A 51 -2.00 -1.81 -9.46
CA LYS A 51 -0.87 -2.29 -8.66
C LYS A 51 0.22 -1.21 -8.55
N SER A 52 0.62 -0.61 -9.67
CA SER A 52 1.61 0.47 -9.68
C SER A 52 1.09 1.74 -8.98
N ALA A 53 -0.19 2.08 -9.14
CA ALA A 53 -0.82 3.20 -8.45
C ALA A 53 -0.82 3.03 -6.90
N ARG A 54 -1.17 1.84 -6.40
CA ARG A 54 -1.11 1.53 -4.96
C ARG A 54 0.32 1.58 -4.44
N LEU A 55 1.25 0.95 -5.15
CA LEU A 55 2.67 0.96 -4.78
C LEU A 55 3.20 2.40 -4.71
N SER A 56 2.92 3.23 -5.73
CA SER A 56 3.38 4.63 -5.74
C SER A 56 2.81 5.45 -4.57
N THR A 57 1.58 5.15 -4.14
CA THR A 57 0.92 5.81 -3.00
C THR A 57 1.59 5.42 -1.69
N VAL A 58 1.91 4.14 -1.50
CA VAL A 58 2.68 3.64 -0.34
C VAL A 58 4.08 4.22 -0.34
N THR A 59 4.80 4.14 -1.47
CA THR A 59 6.17 4.66 -1.59
C THR A 59 6.23 6.15 -1.25
N ARG A 60 5.29 6.98 -1.75
CA ARG A 60 5.25 8.41 -1.42
C ARG A 60 5.12 8.68 0.07
N ARG A 61 4.38 7.83 0.80
CA ARG A 61 4.21 7.97 2.26
C ARG A 61 5.48 7.65 3.03
N TYR A 62 6.20 6.59 2.66
CA TYR A 62 7.40 6.15 3.38
C TYR A 62 8.72 6.75 2.88
N ARG A 63 8.70 7.40 1.72
CA ARG A 63 9.88 8.04 1.08
C ARG A 63 10.67 8.98 2.02
N PRO A 64 10.05 9.84 2.85
CA PRO A 64 10.81 10.70 3.77
C PRO A 64 11.65 9.90 4.77
N PHE A 65 11.14 8.78 5.29
CA PHE A 65 11.88 7.93 6.23
C PHE A 65 13.07 7.24 5.56
N LEU A 66 12.92 6.77 4.33
CA LEU A 66 14.04 6.19 3.57
C LEU A 66 15.18 7.20 3.39
N TYR A 67 14.87 8.45 3.01
CA TYR A 67 15.87 9.50 2.88
C TYR A 67 16.50 9.87 4.23
N LEU A 68 15.70 9.95 5.30
CA LEU A 68 16.23 10.21 6.64
C LEU A 68 17.20 9.12 7.09
N THR A 69 16.89 7.84 6.86
CA THR A 69 17.79 6.73 7.20
C THR A 69 19.14 6.87 6.50
N VAL A 70 19.14 7.21 5.20
CA VAL A 70 20.38 7.44 4.43
C VAL A 70 21.15 8.65 4.97
N LEU A 71 20.47 9.78 5.20
CA LEU A 71 21.07 10.99 5.72
C LEU A 71 21.71 10.80 7.11
N TRP A 72 21.02 10.09 8.00
CA TRP A 72 21.57 9.71 9.31
C TRP A 72 22.79 8.82 9.17
N GLY A 73 22.77 7.85 8.24
CA GLY A 73 23.91 7.00 7.92
C GLY A 73 25.14 7.81 7.48
N ILE A 74 24.95 8.75 6.55
CA ILE A 74 26.02 9.65 6.09
C ILE A 74 26.54 10.51 7.25
N TYR A 75 25.65 11.09 8.05
CA TYR A 75 26.04 11.92 9.20
C TYR A 75 26.92 11.14 10.19
N ILE A 76 26.49 9.94 10.59
CA ILE A 76 27.20 9.11 11.58
C ILE A 76 28.58 8.70 11.07
N THR A 77 28.69 8.34 9.79
CA THR A 77 29.93 7.79 9.21
C THR A 77 30.93 8.85 8.78
N THR A 78 30.48 10.02 8.33
CA THR A 78 31.38 11.01 7.69
C THR A 78 31.41 12.37 8.37
N ILE A 79 30.26 12.89 8.84
CA ILE A 79 30.15 14.31 9.25
C ILE A 79 30.26 14.51 10.76
N ARG A 80 29.92 13.50 11.57
CA ARG A 80 29.85 13.59 13.04
C ARG A 80 31.12 14.16 13.69
N GLY A 81 32.31 13.84 13.16
CA GLY A 81 33.59 14.30 13.70
C GLY A 81 34.03 15.69 13.26
N VAL A 82 33.33 16.32 12.32
CA VAL A 82 33.75 17.60 11.72
C VAL A 82 33.18 18.77 12.51
N ASN A 83 33.97 19.43 13.35
CA ASN A 83 33.53 20.62 14.10
C ASN A 83 33.67 21.88 13.21
N PRO A 84 32.66 22.78 13.12
CA PRO A 84 31.34 22.79 13.76
C PRO A 84 30.21 22.13 12.97
N TRP A 85 30.47 21.69 11.74
CA TRP A 85 29.48 21.16 10.81
C TRP A 85 28.66 19.98 11.35
N GLY A 86 29.26 19.12 12.17
CA GLY A 86 28.58 18.02 12.84
C GLY A 86 27.43 18.50 13.72
N TRP A 87 27.62 19.58 14.48
CA TRP A 87 26.57 20.14 15.33
C TRP A 87 25.43 20.75 14.52
N TYR A 88 25.76 21.52 13.47
CA TYR A 88 24.74 22.11 12.61
C TYR A 88 23.89 21.04 11.91
N MET A 89 24.54 20.01 11.37
CA MET A 89 23.85 18.89 10.72
C MET A 89 23.01 18.08 11.70
N LEU A 90 23.48 17.88 12.93
CA LEU A 90 22.71 17.18 13.96
C LEU A 90 21.39 17.90 14.27
N ILE A 91 21.46 19.23 14.47
CA ILE A 91 20.27 20.04 14.73
C ILE A 91 19.31 19.96 13.54
N MET A 92 19.82 20.15 12.32
CA MET A 92 19.01 20.08 11.10
C MET A 92 18.33 18.71 10.92
N LEU A 93 19.08 17.60 11.08
CA LEU A 93 18.54 16.24 10.96
C LEU A 93 17.49 15.93 12.02
N THR A 94 17.70 16.42 13.23
CA THR A 94 16.72 16.29 14.33
C THR A 94 15.42 17.00 13.96
N LEU A 95 15.49 18.25 13.48
CA LEU A 95 14.32 19.00 13.03
C LEU A 95 13.59 18.33 11.86
N LEU A 96 14.32 17.84 10.85
CA LEU A 96 13.74 17.12 9.72
C LEU A 96 13.06 15.81 10.15
N THR A 97 13.63 15.11 11.13
CA THR A 97 13.06 13.89 11.70
C THR A 97 11.74 14.19 12.42
N LEU A 98 11.73 15.22 13.28
CA LEU A 98 10.51 15.66 13.98
C LEU A 98 9.42 16.12 13.00
N ALA A 99 9.79 16.94 12.02
CA ALA A 99 8.88 17.40 10.98
C ALA A 99 8.28 16.22 10.20
N SER A 100 9.09 15.21 9.85
CA SER A 100 8.62 14.02 9.13
C SER A 100 7.62 13.20 9.96
N ILE A 101 7.81 13.09 11.27
CA ILE A 101 6.86 12.43 12.18
C ILE A 101 5.53 13.20 12.19
N VAL A 102 5.56 14.51 12.40
CA VAL A 102 4.35 15.35 12.44
C VAL A 102 3.58 15.27 11.11
N LEU A 103 4.29 15.36 9.99
CA LEU A 103 3.70 15.24 8.65
C LEU A 103 3.11 13.84 8.40
N PHE A 104 3.73 12.79 8.93
CA PHE A 104 3.22 11.42 8.77
C PHE A 104 1.87 11.21 9.47
N PHE A 105 1.68 11.79 10.66
CA PHE A 105 0.41 11.70 11.37
C PHE A 105 -0.67 12.60 10.74
N THR A 106 -0.34 13.86 10.43
CA THR A 106 -1.31 14.79 9.84
C THR A 106 -1.75 14.39 8.43
N SER A 107 -0.88 13.72 7.65
CA SER A 107 -1.23 13.21 6.33
C SER A 107 -1.97 11.86 6.33
N ALA A 108 -2.22 11.26 7.49
CA ALA A 108 -2.80 9.93 7.59
C ALA A 108 -4.20 9.84 6.95
N ALA A 109 -5.06 10.83 7.17
CA ALA A 109 -6.40 10.91 6.58
C ALA A 109 -6.35 11.06 5.04
N ARG A 110 -5.40 11.86 4.53
CA ARG A 110 -5.20 12.02 3.10
C ARG A 110 -4.72 10.72 2.44
N TYR A 111 -3.86 9.98 3.14
CA TYR A 111 -3.40 8.68 2.66
C TYR A 111 -4.53 7.63 2.63
N SER A 112 -5.33 7.51 3.69
CA SER A 112 -6.44 6.56 3.72
C SER A 112 -7.46 6.86 2.63
N SER A 113 -7.77 8.13 2.37
CA SER A 113 -8.64 8.57 1.28
C SER A 113 -8.07 8.25 -0.12
N ASN A 114 -6.77 8.48 -0.33
CA ASN A 114 -6.14 8.13 -1.61
C ASN A 114 -6.13 6.61 -1.84
N LEU A 115 -5.90 5.84 -0.78
CA LEU A 115 -5.89 4.39 -0.85
C LEU A 115 -7.30 3.83 -1.11
N SER A 116 -8.33 4.30 -0.39
CA SER A 116 -9.71 3.87 -0.59
C SER A 116 -10.23 4.17 -2.00
N ARG A 117 -9.78 5.27 -2.62
CA ARG A 117 -10.08 5.54 -4.03
C ARG A 117 -9.47 4.53 -5.01
N LEU A 118 -8.33 3.92 -4.65
CA LEU A 118 -7.63 2.90 -5.44
C LEU A 118 -8.03 1.45 -5.05
N THR A 119 -8.70 1.30 -3.92
CA THR A 119 -9.29 0.06 -3.39
C THR A 119 -10.76 0.32 -3.11
N PRO A 120 -11.61 0.56 -4.12
CA PRO A 120 -13.04 0.66 -3.87
C PRO A 120 -13.46 -0.64 -3.18
N ASP A 121 -14.23 -0.51 -2.10
CA ASP A 121 -14.85 -1.68 -1.50
C ASP A 121 -15.65 -2.36 -2.62
N TYR A 122 -15.30 -3.61 -2.91
CA TYR A 122 -16.16 -4.45 -3.72
C TYR A 122 -17.35 -4.76 -2.83
N ASP A 123 -18.32 -3.85 -2.86
CA ASP A 123 -19.51 -3.89 -2.04
C ASP A 123 -20.18 -5.23 -2.28
N ARG A 124 -20.37 -6.00 -1.20
CA ARG A 124 -21.21 -7.20 -1.29
C ARG A 124 -22.59 -6.74 -1.77
N PRO A 125 -23.16 -7.35 -2.82
CA PRO A 125 -24.53 -7.05 -3.19
C PRO A 125 -25.43 -7.26 -1.97
N LYS A 126 -26.28 -6.27 -1.67
CA LYS A 126 -27.18 -6.33 -0.51
C LYS A 126 -28.11 -7.54 -0.66
N GLY A 127 -28.03 -8.48 0.27
CA GLY A 127 -28.93 -9.64 0.33
C GLY A 127 -28.32 -11.02 0.10
N HIS A 128 -26.99 -11.16 0.13
CA HIS A 128 -26.27 -12.45 0.15
C HIS A 128 -25.40 -12.63 1.39
#